data_AF-A0A8T5BPM0-F1
#
_entry.id   AF-A0A8T5BPM0-F1
#
_cell.length_a   1.000
_cell.length_b   1.000
_cell.length_c   1.000
_cell.angle_alpha   90.00
_cell.angle_beta   90.00
_cell.angle_gamma   90.00
#
_symmetry.space_group_name_H-M   'P 1'
#
loop_
_entity.id
_entity.type
_entity.pdbx_description
1 polymer ?
#
loop_
_entity_poly.entity_id
_entity_poly.type
_entity_poly.pdbx_seq_one_letter_code
_entity_poly.pdbx_strand_id
1 'polypeptide(L)' 'MSIKHKSLSKRLHSYLRARFFKKELKSVFDEAYYDRERAELVSIKDYPCFNVLKGEVLMNSRYRREF' A
#
# COMPACT_ATOMS: atom_id res chain seq x y z
N MET A 1 -24.71 7.22 28.80
CA MET A 1 -24.81 6.65 27.43
C MET A 1 -23.67 7.11 26.49
N SER A 2 -22.39 7.13 26.90
CA SER A 2 -21.31 7.78 26.11
C SER A 2 -20.25 6.84 25.49
N ILE A 3 -20.12 5.60 26.00
CA ILE A 3 -19.01 4.70 25.62
C ILE A 3 -19.24 4.02 24.25
N LYS A 4 -20.49 3.68 23.92
CA LYS A 4 -20.85 2.99 22.66
C LYS A 4 -20.63 3.85 21.40
N HIS A 5 -20.87 5.16 21.48
CA HIS A 5 -20.65 6.08 20.35
C HIS A 5 -19.16 6.22 20.00
N LYS A 6 -18.27 6.25 21.01
CA LYS A 6 -16.82 6.33 20.80
C LYS A 6 -16.25 5.06 20.14
N SER A 7 -16.79 3.87 20.44
CA SER A 7 -16.27 2.62 19.85
C SER A 7 -16.72 2.41 18.40
N LEU A 8 -17.94 2.82 18.04
CA LEU A 8 -18.44 2.80 16.67
C LEU A 8 -17.65 3.75 15.75
N SER A 9 -17.35 4.96 16.25
CA SER A 9 -16.47 5.92 15.56
C SER A 9 -15.09 5.32 15.26
N LYS A 10 -14.47 4.65 16.23
CA LYS A 10 -13.17 3.99 16.04
C LYS A 10 -13.21 2.88 14.98
N ARG A 11 -14.26 2.04 14.98
CA ARG A 11 -14.44 0.98 13.99
C ARG A 11 -14.64 1.53 12.57
N LEU A 12 -15.41 2.61 12.44
CA LEU A 12 -15.60 3.28 11.16
C LEU A 12 -14.30 3.87 10.64
N HIS A 13 -13.54 4.56 11.51
CA HIS A 13 -12.21 5.08 11.17
C HIS A 13 -11.25 3.98 10.74
N SER A 14 -11.19 2.85 11.47
CA SER A 14 -10.31 1.74 11.09
C SER A 14 -10.70 1.12 9.75
N TYR A 15 -12.00 1.00 9.48
CA TYR A 15 -12.50 0.47 8.21
C TYR A 15 -12.17 1.40 7.05
N LEU A 16 -12.44 2.70 7.20
CA LEU A 16 -12.12 3.70 6.17
C LEU A 16 -10.62 3.73 5.91
N ARG A 17 -9.79 3.76 6.96
CA ARG A 17 -8.33 3.70 6.83
C ARG A 17 -7.88 2.46 6.07
N ALA A 18 -8.40 1.28 6.40
CA ALA A 18 -8.06 0.05 5.69
C ALA A 18 -8.49 0.09 4.21
N ARG A 19 -9.66 0.68 3.92
CA ARG A 19 -10.15 0.83 2.55
C ARG A 19 -9.31 1.80 1.73
N PHE A 20 -8.96 2.95 2.30
CA PHE A 20 -8.04 3.90 1.67
C PHE A 20 -6.67 3.27 1.43
N PHE A 21 -6.12 2.59 2.43
CA PHE A 21 -4.83 1.90 2.31
C PHE A 21 -4.84 0.84 1.20
N LYS A 22 -5.91 0.05 1.08
CA LYS A 22 -6.05 -0.93 -0.02
C LYS A 22 -6.12 -0.26 -1.39
N LYS A 23 -6.85 0.86 -1.50
CA LYS A 23 -6.99 1.58 -2.77
C LYS A 23 -5.64 2.17 -3.20
N GLU A 24 -4.97 2.84 -2.28
CA GLU A 24 -3.63 3.41 -2.47
C GLU A 24 -2.61 2.32 -2.83
N LEU A 25 -2.61 1.17 -2.13
CA LEU A 25 -1.70 0.06 -2.43
C LEU A 25 -1.93 -0.47 -3.84
N LYS A 26 -3.19 -0.59 -4.27
CA LYS A 26 -3.50 -1.01 -5.63
C LYS A 26 -2.94 -0.02 -6.66
N SER A 27 -3.08 1.28 -6.41
CA SER A 27 -2.52 2.34 -7.26
C SER A 27 -0.99 2.28 -7.36
N VAL A 28 -0.28 1.83 -6.32
CA VAL A 28 1.18 1.61 -6.38
C VAL A 28 1.55 0.59 -7.46
N PHE A 29 0.85 -0.53 -7.51
CA PHE A 29 1.14 -1.61 -8.46
C PHE A 29 0.56 -1.35 -9.85
N ASP A 30 -0.64 -0.77 -9.95
CA ASP A 30 -1.30 -0.50 -11.23
C ASP A 30 -0.53 0.54 -12.06
N GLU A 31 0.13 1.50 -11.41
CA GLU A 31 0.90 2.55 -12.07
C GLU A 31 2.39 2.22 -12.23
N ALA A 32 2.85 1.07 -11.72
CA ALA A 32 4.24 0.70 -11.80
C ALA A 32 4.64 0.25 -13.21
N TYR A 33 5.90 0.51 -13.57
CA TYR A 33 6.49 0.08 -14.82
C TYR A 33 7.05 -1.34 -14.68
N TYR A 34 6.80 -2.20 -15.66
CA TYR A 34 7.44 -3.52 -15.70
C TYR A 34 8.72 -3.47 -16.54
N ASP A 35 9.87 -3.54 -15.87
CA ASP A 35 11.18 -3.71 -16.48
C ASP A 35 11.31 -5.16 -16.95
N ARG A 36 11.28 -5.35 -18.28
CA ARG A 36 11.34 -6.69 -18.88
C ARG A 36 12.72 -7.32 -18.82
N GLU A 37 13.78 -6.52 -18.81
CA GLU A 37 15.16 -7.04 -18.80
C GLU A 37 15.49 -7.64 -17.45
N ARG A 38 14.99 -7.01 -16.37
CA ARG A 38 15.21 -7.45 -15.00
C ARG A 38 14.06 -8.30 -14.44
N ALA A 39 12.93 -8.33 -15.14
CA ALA A 39 11.67 -8.93 -14.69
C ALA A 39 11.16 -8.32 -13.36
N GLU A 40 11.29 -7.01 -13.23
CA GLU A 40 10.98 -6.25 -12.01
C GLU A 40 9.82 -5.27 -12.23
N LEU A 41 8.99 -5.10 -11.20
CA LEU A 41 8.00 -4.01 -11.13
C LEU A 41 8.65 -2.83 -10.43
N VAL A 42 8.71 -1.69 -11.10
CA VAL A 42 9.42 -0.50 -10.65
C VAL A 42 8.44 0.66 -10.47
N SER A 43 8.54 1.33 -9.33
CA SER A 43 7.72 2.50 -9.02
C SER A 43 8.01 3.66 -9.97
N ILE A 44 6.97 4.28 -10.53
CA ILE A 44 7.10 5.45 -11.42
C ILE A 44 7.10 6.78 -10.65
N LYS A 45 6.60 6.79 -9.41
CA LYS A 45 6.47 8.01 -8.57
C LYS A 45 6.70 7.71 -7.10
N ASP A 46 6.72 8.74 -6.27
CA ASP A 46 6.84 8.57 -4.82
C ASP A 46 5.48 8.19 -4.22
N TYR A 47 5.48 7.23 -3.30
CA TYR A 47 4.33 6.84 -2.50
C TYR A 47 4.68 6.88 -0.99
N PRO A 48 4.60 8.06 -0.35
CA PRO A 48 4.99 8.24 1.05
C PRO A 48 4.24 7.33 2.02
N CYS A 49 2.97 7.01 1.73
CA CYS A 49 2.13 6.11 2.54
C CYS A 49 2.71 4.70 2.70
N PHE A 50 3.57 4.28 1.77
CA PHE A 50 4.21 2.96 1.75
C PHE A 50 5.73 3.03 1.89
N ASN A 51 6.29 4.23 2.12
CA ASN A 51 7.73 4.47 2.11
C ASN A 51 8.40 3.92 0.84
N VAL A 52 7.76 4.15 -0.30
CA VAL A 52 8.28 3.79 -1.62
C VAL A 52 8.66 5.07 -2.36
N LEU A 53 9.88 5.12 -2.88
CA LEU A 53 10.37 6.18 -3.73
C LEU A 53 10.26 5.80 -5.21
N LYS A 54 10.25 6.82 -6.07
CA LYS A 54 10.35 6.65 -7.51
C LYS A 54 11.61 5.85 -7.86
N GLY A 55 11.45 4.85 -8.72
CA GLY A 55 12.53 3.98 -9.18
C GLY A 55 12.80 2.77 -8.27
N GLU A 56 12.13 2.66 -7.12
CA GLU A 56 12.28 1.46 -6.28
C GLU A 56 11.53 0.25 -6.86
N VAL A 57 12.10 -0.93 -6.63
CA VAL A 57 11.51 -2.21 -7.02
C VAL A 57 10.40 -2.56 -6.02
N LEU A 58 9.19 -2.72 -6.54
CA LEU A 58 8.02 -3.15 -5.80
C LEU A 58 8.06 -4.67 -5.65
N MET A 59 8.45 -5.14 -4.47
CA MET A 59 8.36 -6.56 -4.14
C MET A 59 7.06 -6.85 -3.41
N ASN A 60 6.32 -7.85 -3.91
CA ASN A 60 5.28 -8.45 -3.10
C ASN A 60 5.94 -9.22 -1.95
N SER A 61 5.53 -8.93 -0.72
CA SER A 61 6.08 -9.53 0.50
C SER A 61 6.05 -11.05 0.48
N ARG A 62 5.12 -11.66 -0.26
CA ARG A 62 5.02 -13.12 -0.44
C ARG A 62 6.23 -13.74 -1.14
N TYR A 63 6.97 -12.96 -1.93
CA TYR A 63 8.16 -13.41 -2.66
C TYR A 63 9.47 -12.87 -2.07
N ARG A 64 9.41 -12.22 -0.90
CA ARG A 64 10.61 -11.75 -0.21
C ARG A 64 11.39 -12.97 0.29
N ARG A 65 12.49 -13.32 -0.36
CA ARG A 65 13.46 -14.28 0.18
C ARG A 65 14.29 -13.56 1.23
N GLU A 66 14.17 -13.99 2.47
CA GLU A 66 15.12 -13.65 3.53
C GLU A 66 16.32 -14.59 3.37
N PHE A 67 17.51 -14.03 3.17
CA PHE A 67 18.78 -14.75 3.08
C PHE A 67 19.47 -14.75 4.44
#